data_AF-A0A1Y3P5N4-F1
#
_entry.id   AF-A0A1Y3P5N4-F1
#
_cell.length_a   1.000
_cell.length_b   1.000
_cell.length_c   1.000
_cell.angle_alpha   90.00
_cell.angle_beta   90.00
_cell.angle_gamma   90.00
#
_symmetry.space_group_name_H-M   'P 1'
#
loop_
_entity.id
_entity.type
_entity.pdbx_description
1 polymer ?
#
loop_
_entity_poly.entity_id
_entity_poly.type
_entity_poly.pdbx_seq_one_letter_code
_entity_poly.pdbx_strand_id
1 'polypeptide(L)' 'MSVPDDPTPALLASLDQNINALRAAMEEVRIWLDERGAVDAADSIASHLQIIEDNTDGITAGMADLVARWKPESEVDPED' A
#
# COMPACT_ATOMS: atom_id res chain seq x y z
N MET A 1 -4.18 31.52 6.99
CA MET A 1 -4.97 30.32 6.67
C MET A 1 -3.94 29.23 6.47
N SER A 2 -3.85 28.23 7.36
CA SER A 2 -2.82 27.19 7.26
C SER A 2 -2.84 26.60 5.86
N VAL A 3 -1.69 26.64 5.18
CA VAL A 3 -1.42 25.78 4.04
C VAL A 3 -1.82 24.35 4.48
N PRO A 4 -2.68 23.63 3.74
CA PRO A 4 -2.90 22.23 4.07
C PRO A 4 -1.53 21.57 4.05
N ASP A 5 -1.14 20.93 5.16
CA ASP A 5 0.03 20.06 5.17
C ASP A 5 -0.03 19.21 3.90
N ASP A 6 1.03 19.25 3.10
CA ASP A 6 1.09 18.55 1.82
C ASP A 6 0.50 17.14 1.98
N PRO A 7 -0.52 16.75 1.19
CA PRO A 7 -1.23 15.49 1.41
C PRO A 7 -0.39 14.28 1.04
N THR A 8 0.77 14.45 0.38
CA THR A 8 1.59 13.36 -0.15
C THR A 8 2.00 12.34 0.92
N PRO A 9 2.56 12.73 2.09
CA PRO A 9 2.92 11.76 3.12
C PRO A 9 1.70 11.02 3.68
N ALA A 10 0.56 11.72 3.83
CA ALA A 10 -0.67 11.12 4.34
C ALA A 10 -1.27 10.10 3.34
N LEU A 11 -1.26 10.42 2.05
CA LEU A 11 -1.70 9.52 0.99
C LEU A 11 -0.81 8.28 0.88
N LEU A 12 0.51 8.44 0.98
CA LEU A 12 1.46 7.31 0.98
C LEU A 12 1.25 6.41 2.20
N ALA A 13 1.01 6.98 3.38
CA ALA A 13 0.70 6.20 4.58
C ALA A 13 -0.63 5.43 4.47
N SER A 14 -1.69 6.05 3.93
CA SER A 14 -2.96 5.36 3.68
C SER A 14 -2.84 4.26 2.63
N LEU A 15 -2.02 4.45 1.60
CA LEU A 15 -1.76 3.41 0.60
C LEU A 15 -1.07 2.20 1.22
N ASP A 16 -0.03 2.42 2.04
CA ASP A 16 0.65 1.34 2.77
C ASP A 16 -0.30 0.57 3.69
N GLN A 17 -1.17 1.28 4.42
CA GLN A 17 -2.22 0.64 5.24
C GLN A 17 -3.18 -0.23 4.42
N ASN A 18 -3.66 0.28 3.28
CA ASN A 18 -4.59 -0.46 2.43
C ASN A 18 -3.97 -1.74 1.86
N ILE A 19 -2.70 -1.67 1.45
CA ILE A 19 -1.98 -2.83 0.93
C ILE A 19 -1.83 -3.90 2.02
N ASN A 20 -1.43 -3.50 3.24
CA ASN A 20 -1.31 -4.42 4.37
C ASN A 20 -2.66 -5.05 4.74
N ALA A 21 -3.75 -4.27 4.73
CA ALA A 21 -5.10 -4.77 5.00
C ALA A 21 -5.59 -5.77 3.93
N LEU A 22 -5.34 -5.49 2.66
CA LEU A 22 -5.69 -6.40 1.55
C LEU A 22 -4.96 -7.73 1.67
N ARG A 23 -3.66 -7.71 1.97
CA ARG A 23 -2.87 -8.93 2.21
C ARG A 23 -3.49 -9.78 3.33
N ALA A 24 -3.79 -9.16 4.47
CA ALA A 24 -4.38 -9.87 5.61
C ALA A 24 -5.75 -10.48 5.29
N ALA A 25 -6.63 -9.73 4.63
CA ALA A 25 -7.97 -10.21 4.26
C ALA A 25 -7.90 -11.38 3.27
N MET A 26 -6.99 -11.34 2.30
CA MET A 26 -6.85 -12.41 1.31
C MET A 26 -6.25 -13.68 1.93
N GLU A 27 -5.32 -13.55 2.86
CA GLU A 27 -4.77 -14.70 3.61
C GLU A 27 -5.86 -15.38 4.45
N GLU A 28 -6.73 -14.61 5.09
CA GLU A 28 -7.87 -15.15 5.83
C GLU A 28 -8.86 -15.91 4.92
N VAL A 29 -9.15 -15.39 3.73
CA VAL A 29 -9.98 -16.08 2.74
C VAL A 29 -9.31 -17.37 2.24
N ARG A 30 -7.99 -17.35 2.00
CA ARG A 30 -7.23 -18.55 1.60
C ARG A 30 -7.38 -19.66 2.63
N ILE A 31 -7.17 -19.33 3.91
CA ILE A 31 -7.31 -20.27 5.03
C ILE A 31 -8.75 -20.81 5.09
N TRP A 32 -9.76 -19.93 4.99
CA TRP A 32 -11.18 -20.32 5.04
C TRP A 32 -11.60 -21.28 3.91
N LEU A 33 -11.00 -21.15 2.72
CA LEU A 33 -11.23 -22.03 1.57
C LEU A 33 -10.54 -23.38 1.74
N ASP A 34 -9.31 -23.38 2.25
CA ASP A 34 -8.53 -24.59 2.51
C ASP A 34 -9.25 -25.49 3.54
N GLU A 35 -9.76 -24.90 4.62
CA GLU A 35 -10.56 -25.60 5.64
C GLU A 35 -11.84 -26.26 5.09
N ARG A 36 -12.34 -25.80 3.93
CA ARG A 36 -13.54 -26.32 3.27
C ARG A 36 -13.23 -27.30 2.14
N GLY A 37 -11.96 -27.62 1.90
CA GLY A 37 -11.53 -28.51 0.82
C GLY A 37 -11.75 -27.92 -0.57
N ALA A 38 -11.90 -26.59 -0.68
CA ALA A 38 -12.01 -25.89 -1.95
C ALA A 38 -10.61 -25.65 -2.55
N VAL A 39 -9.86 -26.73 -2.79
CA VAL A 39 -8.42 -26.72 -3.10
C VAL A 39 -8.10 -25.86 -4.32
N ASP A 40 -8.83 -26.01 -5.43
CA ASP A 40 -8.60 -25.22 -6.65
C ASP A 40 -8.78 -23.70 -6.43
N ALA A 41 -9.74 -23.32 -5.57
CA ALA A 41 -9.98 -21.93 -5.22
C ALA A 41 -8.92 -21.41 -4.24
N ALA A 42 -8.49 -22.22 -3.28
CA ALA A 42 -7.42 -21.89 -2.35
C ALA A 42 -6.07 -21.69 -3.09
N ASP A 43 -5.74 -22.56 -4.05
CA ASP A 43 -4.54 -22.47 -4.88
C ASP A 43 -4.55 -21.23 -5.77
N SER A 44 -5.70 -20.91 -6.38
CA SER A 44 -5.87 -19.70 -7.18
C SER A 44 -5.70 -18.44 -6.32
N ILE A 45 -6.25 -18.41 -5.10
CA ILE A 45 -6.06 -17.29 -4.17
C ILE A 45 -4.61 -17.20 -3.71
N ALA A 46 -3.95 -18.32 -3.44
CA ALA A 46 -2.53 -18.36 -3.08
C ALA A 46 -1.64 -17.77 -4.19
N SER A 47 -1.91 -18.10 -5.45
CA SER A 47 -1.17 -17.53 -6.58
C SER A 47 -1.37 -16.02 -6.72
N HIS A 48 -2.58 -15.50 -6.50
CA HIS A 48 -2.84 -14.06 -6.55
C HIS A 48 -2.26 -13.34 -5.33
N LEU A 49 -2.26 -13.96 -4.15
CA LEU A 49 -1.59 -13.46 -2.96
C LEU A 49 -0.11 -13.26 -3.20
N GLN A 50 0.57 -14.24 -3.82
CA GLN A 50 1.99 -14.12 -4.16
C GLN A 50 2.27 -12.90 -5.05
N ILE A 51 1.44 -12.68 -6.08
CA ILE A 51 1.57 -11.51 -6.96
C ILE A 51 1.39 -10.20 -6.18
N ILE A 52 0.45 -10.16 -5.24
CA ILE A 52 0.20 -8.99 -4.40
C ILE A 52 1.36 -8.75 -3.43
N GLU A 53 1.92 -9.80 -2.84
CA GLU A 53 3.11 -9.71 -1.98
C GLU A 53 4.31 -9.17 -2.75
N ASP A 54 4.62 -9.76 -3.90
CA ASP A 54 5.72 -9.32 -4.77
C ASP A 54 5.57 -7.84 -5.17
N ASN A 55 4.33 -7.42 -5.48
CA ASN A 55 4.04 -6.03 -5.81
C ASN A 55 4.13 -5.11 -4.60
N THR A 56 3.74 -5.57 -3.40
CA THR A 56 3.77 -4.75 -2.20
C THR A 56 5.19 -4.36 -1.84
N ASP A 57 6.14 -5.28 -1.89
CA ASP A 57 7.52 -4.98 -1.53
C ASP A 57 8.09 -3.87 -2.44
N GLY A 58 7.79 -3.95 -3.75
CA GLY A 58 8.15 -2.92 -4.72
C GLY A 58 7.44 -1.58 -4.46
N ILE A 59 6.14 -1.61 -4.14
CA ILE A 59 5.36 -0.41 -3.84
C ILE A 59 5.86 0.25 -2.55
N THR A 60 6.07 -0.49 -1.47
CA THR A 60 6.60 0.01 -0.20
C THR A 60 7.98 0.62 -0.37
N ALA A 61 8.88 -0.02 -1.13
CA ALA A 61 10.17 0.57 -1.47
C ALA A 61 10.04 1.87 -2.27
N GLY A 62 9.14 1.91 -3.27
CA GLY A 62 8.84 3.11 -4.05
C GLY A 62 8.25 4.24 -3.22
N MET A 63 7.34 3.94 -2.29
CA MET A 63 6.76 4.93 -1.37
C MET A 63 7.83 5.52 -0.46
N ALA A 64 8.74 4.70 0.07
CA ALA A 64 9.85 5.17 0.90
C ALA A 64 10.78 6.13 0.11
N ASP A 65 11.07 5.81 -1.15
CA ASP A 65 11.85 6.69 -2.03
C ASP A 65 11.13 8.00 -2.34
N LEU A 66 9.82 7.96 -2.58
CA LEU A 66 9.00 9.16 -2.77
C LEU A 66 9.00 10.06 -1.53
N VAL A 67 8.83 9.49 -0.33
CA VAL A 67 8.94 10.24 0.94
C VAL A 67 10.33 10.86 1.10
N ALA A 68 11.39 10.10 0.79
CA ALA A 68 12.76 10.57 0.94
C ALA A 68 13.12 11.73 0.00
N ARG A 69 12.53 11.76 -1.21
CA ARG A 69 12.74 12.81 -2.21
C ARG A 69 11.75 13.97 -2.09
N TRP A 70 10.70 13.79 -1.31
CA TRP A 70 9.65 14.77 -1.15
C TRP A 70 10.21 16.07 -0.55
N LYS A 71 9.85 17.19 -1.18
CA LYS A 71 10.13 18.54 -0.70
C LYS A 71 8.81 19.29 -0.66
N PRO A 72 8.38 19.84 0.49
CA PRO A 72 7.22 20.71 0.51
C PRO A 72 7.49 21.90 -0.41
N GLU A 73 6.47 22.31 -1.16
CA GLU A 73 6.53 23.50 -1.98
C GLU A 73 6.82 24.70 -1.05
N SER A 74 8.01 25.30 -1.21
CA SER A 74 8.41 26.46 -0.43
C SER A 74 7.44 27.60 -0.72
N GLU A 75 6.86 28.19 0.34
CA GLU A 75 6.13 29.46 0.22
C GLU A 75 7.00 30.42 -0.59
N VAL A 76 6.50 30.86 -1.76
CA VAL A 76 7.15 31.92 -2.53
C VAL A 76 7.18 33.14 -1.61
N ASP A 77 8.39 33.54 -1.20
CA ASP A 77 8.60 34.75 -0.43
C ASP A 77 8.05 35.92 -1.27
N PRO A 78 7.06 36.69 -0.78
CA PRO A 78 6.41 37.73 -1.57
C PRO A 78 7.30 38.94 -1.91
N GLU A 79 8.63 38.86 -1.79
CA GLU A 79 9.57 39.97 -1.99
C GLU A 79 10.53 39.86 -3.21
N ASP A 80 10.30 38.96 -4.17
CA ASP A 80 10.97 38.98 -5.50
C ASP A 80 10.05 39.52 -6.63
#